data_AF-A0A3S0YRL2-F1
#
_entry.id   AF-A0A3S0YRL2-F1
#
_cell.length_a   1.000
_cell.length_b   1.000
_cell.length_c   1.000
_cell.angle_alpha   90.00
_cell.angle_beta   90.00
_cell.angle_gamma   90.00
#
_symmetry.space_group_name_H-M   'P 1'
#
loop_
_entity.id
_entity.type
_entity.pdbx_description
1 polymer ?
#
loop_
_entity_poly.entity_id
_entity_poly.type
_entity_poly.pdbx_seq_one_letter_code
_entity_poly.pdbx_strand_id
1 'polypeptide(L)'
;MRAIRILQRGAFTPEDFARVQQVFDDAWATVAPTIPRGDRPQRREMLATIVLSLATARSDLEPAEMTPIALRLFGVIGEVA
;
A
#
# COMPACT_ATOMS: atom_id res chain seq x y z
N MET A 1 39.19 -2.60 10.47
CA MET A 1 38.98 -2.65 9.01
C MET A 1 37.64 -3.32 8.71
N ARG A 2 36.70 -2.54 8.14
CA ARG A 2 35.60 -2.91 7.22
C ARG A 2 34.77 -4.20 7.47
N ALA A 3 33.78 -4.10 8.35
CA ALA A 3 32.51 -4.84 8.21
C ALA A 3 31.61 -4.04 7.24
N ILE A 4 31.69 -4.37 5.95
CA ILE A 4 31.01 -3.69 4.85
C ILE A 4 29.59 -4.22 4.74
N ARG A 5 28.60 -3.34 4.93
CA ARG A 5 27.30 -3.26 4.21
C ARG A 5 26.72 -4.61 3.75
N ILE A 6 26.12 -5.34 4.68
CA ILE A 6 25.13 -6.38 4.35
C ILE A 6 23.75 -5.84 4.72
N LEU A 7 23.02 -5.34 3.72
CA LEU A 7 21.57 -5.52 3.55
C LEU A 7 20.61 -5.14 4.72
N GLN A 8 20.64 -3.91 5.23
CA GLN A 8 19.45 -3.34 5.91
C GLN A 8 18.51 -2.64 4.90
N ARG A 9 18.10 -3.40 3.87
CA ARG A 9 17.00 -3.02 2.96
C ARG A 9 15.66 -3.68 3.37
N GLY A 10 15.60 -4.33 4.54
CA GLY A 10 14.61 -5.38 4.81
C GLY A 10 13.81 -5.31 6.11
N ALA A 11 13.89 -4.25 6.92
CA ALA A 11 13.04 -4.12 8.10
C ALA A 11 12.16 -2.88 7.97
N PHE A 12 10.87 -3.11 7.74
CA PHE A 12 9.84 -2.08 7.90
C PHE A 12 9.96 -1.50 9.31
N THR A 13 10.24 -0.21 9.42
CA THR A 13 10.23 0.48 10.71
C THR A 13 8.78 0.69 11.18
N PRO A 14 8.54 0.91 12.48
CA PRO A 14 7.21 1.32 12.96
C PRO A 14 6.67 2.56 12.22
N GLU A 15 7.55 3.49 11.85
CA GLU A 15 7.21 4.68 11.07
C GLU A 15 6.77 4.31 9.64
N ASP A 16 7.42 3.34 9.01
CA ASP A 16 7.01 2.83 7.69
C ASP A 16 5.63 2.15 7.78
N PHE A 17 5.36 1.42 8.86
CA PHE A 17 4.03 0.83 9.10
C PHE A 17 2.96 1.90 9.29
N ALA A 18 3.23 2.95 10.06
CA ALA A 18 2.30 4.06 10.24
C ALA A 18 1.98 4.75 8.91
N ARG A 19 3.00 4.95 8.06
CA ARG A 19 2.85 5.50 6.71
C ARG A 19 1.98 4.63 5.83
N VAL A 20 2.24 3.32 5.81
CA VAL A 20 1.45 2.34 5.05
C VAL A 20 0.02 2.27 5.52
N GLN A 21 -0.20 2.27 6.85
CA GLN A 21 -1.52 2.25 7.44
C GLN A 21 -2.32 3.49 7.02
N GLN A 22 -1.70 4.68 7.07
CA GLN A 22 -2.32 5.92 6.62
C GLN A 22 -2.74 5.85 5.15
N VAL A 23 -1.84 5.41 4.26
CA VAL A 23 -2.15 5.27 2.83
C VAL A 23 -3.31 4.31 2.61
N PHE A 24 -3.30 3.18 3.33
CA PHE A 24 -4.38 2.20 3.23
C PHE A 24 -5.72 2.79 3.71
N ASP A 25 -5.75 3.48 4.84
CA ASP A 25 -6.98 4.05 5.39
C ASP A 25 -7.56 5.13 4.46
N ASP A 26 -6.71 6.03 3.94
CA ASP A 26 -7.11 7.08 3.00
C ASP A 26 -7.64 6.49 1.68
N ALA A 27 -6.94 5.50 1.12
CA ALA A 27 -7.38 4.83 -0.10
C ALA A 27 -8.66 4.02 0.13
N TRP A 28 -8.78 3.32 1.26
CA TRP A 28 -9.96 2.52 1.58
C TRP A 28 -11.19 3.40 1.80
N ALA A 29 -11.04 4.53 2.50
CA ALA A 29 -12.12 5.50 2.68
C ALA A 29 -12.69 5.98 1.33
N THR A 30 -11.84 6.07 0.31
CA THR A 30 -12.22 6.48 -1.05
C THR A 30 -13.03 5.40 -1.79
N VAL A 31 -12.61 4.13 -1.73
CA VAL A 31 -13.21 3.05 -2.55
C VAL A 31 -14.27 2.22 -1.82
N ALA A 32 -14.23 2.10 -0.50
CA ALA A 32 -15.17 1.28 0.27
C ALA A 32 -16.66 1.64 0.04
N PRO A 33 -17.05 2.92 -0.16
CA PRO A 33 -18.44 3.28 -0.45
C PRO A 33 -18.96 2.72 -1.77
N THR A 34 -18.09 2.50 -2.77
CA THR A 34 -18.48 2.02 -4.11
C THR A 34 -18.48 0.49 -4.22
N ILE A 35 -17.91 -0.22 -3.23
CA ILE A 35 -17.77 -1.67 -3.23
C ILE A 35 -18.96 -2.34 -2.50
N PRO A 36 -19.67 -3.30 -3.13
CA PRO A 36 -20.70 -4.10 -2.49
C PRO A 36 -20.20 -4.76 -1.21
N ARG A 37 -21.02 -4.80 -0.15
CA ARG A 37 -20.59 -5.30 1.16
C ARG A 37 -20.04 -6.73 1.14
N GLY A 38 -20.58 -7.59 0.27
CA GLY A 38 -20.11 -8.98 0.10
C GLY A 38 -18.69 -9.08 -0.45
N ASP A 39 -18.27 -8.12 -1.27
CA ASP A 39 -16.96 -8.15 -1.94
C ASP A 39 -15.89 -7.39 -1.14
N ARG A 40 -16.29 -6.63 -0.12
CA ARG A 40 -15.38 -5.79 0.68
C ARG A 40 -14.20 -6.56 1.26
N PRO A 41 -14.34 -7.77 1.83
CA PRO A 41 -13.18 -8.50 2.37
C PRO A 41 -12.09 -8.72 1.32
N GLN A 42 -12.46 -9.27 0.16
CA GLN A 42 -11.54 -9.55 -0.94
C GLN A 42 -10.92 -8.26 -1.49
N ARG A 43 -11.75 -7.22 -1.71
CA ARG A 43 -11.28 -5.93 -2.21
C ARG A 43 -10.36 -5.23 -1.20
N ARG A 44 -10.62 -5.37 0.10
CA ARG A 44 -9.78 -4.84 1.17
C ARG A 44 -8.41 -5.50 1.19
N GLU A 45 -8.34 -6.83 1.05
CA GLU A 45 -7.08 -7.57 0.93
C GLU A 45 -6.28 -7.18 -0.32
N MET A 46 -6.96 -7.01 -1.45
CA MET A 46 -6.34 -6.54 -2.69
C MET A 46 -5.70 -5.16 -2.52
N LEU A 47 -6.43 -4.21 -1.93
CA LEU A 47 -5.91 -2.87 -1.66
C LEU A 47 -4.72 -2.91 -0.70
N ALA A 48 -4.80 -3.69 0.38
CA ALA A 48 -3.68 -3.85 1.32
C ALA A 48 -2.42 -4.40 0.63
N THR A 49 -2.58 -5.39 -0.27
CA THR A 49 -1.49 -5.97 -1.04
C THR A 49 -0.84 -4.93 -1.96
N ILE A 50 -1.64 -4.10 -2.63
CA ILE A 50 -1.15 -3.02 -3.51
C ILE A 50 -0.36 -1.99 -2.70
N VAL A 51 -0.91 -1.52 -1.58
CA VAL A 51 -0.26 -0.51 -0.74
C VAL A 51 1.07 -1.03 -0.18
N LEU A 52 1.10 -2.26 0.35
CA LEU A 52 2.32 -2.86 0.88
C LEU A 52 3.38 -3.06 -0.21
N SER A 53 2.96 -3.51 -1.40
CA SER A 53 3.85 -3.70 -2.55
C SER A 53 4.42 -2.35 -3.02
N LEU A 54 3.59 -1.31 -3.07
CA LEU A 54 4.02 0.04 -3.42
C LEU A 54 5.03 0.60 -2.41
N ALA A 55 4.74 0.46 -1.11
CA ALA A 55 5.62 0.90 -0.04
C ALA A 55 6.98 0.19 -0.05
N THR A 56 6.97 -1.11 -0.37
CA THR A 56 8.19 -1.92 -0.48
C THR A 56 9.02 -1.51 -1.71
N ALA A 57 8.36 -1.23 -2.84
CA ALA A 57 9.03 -0.83 -4.07
C ALA A 57 9.54 0.62 -4.03
N ARG A 58 8.85 1.50 -3.30
CA ARG A 58 9.07 2.95 -3.27
C ARG A 58 8.97 3.50 -1.85
N SER A 59 9.98 3.17 -1.04
CA SER A 59 10.09 3.63 0.35
C SER A 59 10.31 5.14 0.50
N ASP A 60 10.62 5.81 -0.62
CA ASP A 60 10.87 7.25 -0.74
C ASP A 60 9.59 8.10 -0.86
N LEU A 61 8.45 7.48 -1.14
CA LEU A 61 7.21 8.22 -1.36
C LEU A 61 6.51 8.55 -0.04
N GLU A 62 5.95 9.75 0.01
CA GLU A 62 5.09 10.20 1.10
C GLU A 62 3.65 9.70 0.90
N PRO A 63 2.82 9.62 1.96
CA PRO A 63 1.43 9.17 1.84
C PRO A 63 0.63 9.88 0.74
N ALA A 64 0.79 11.20 0.63
CA ALA A 64 0.08 12.02 -0.35
C ALA A 64 0.40 11.63 -1.81
N GLU A 65 1.58 11.06 -2.06
CA GLU A 65 1.99 10.58 -3.38
C GLU A 65 1.58 9.12 -3.60
N MET A 66 1.64 8.30 -2.55
CA MET A 66 1.31 6.88 -2.63
C MET A 66 -0.19 6.62 -2.82
N THR A 67 -1.05 7.35 -2.11
CA THR A 67 -2.51 7.16 -2.16
C THR A 67 -3.09 7.21 -3.58
N PRO A 68 -2.82 8.25 -4.42
CA PRO A 68 -3.36 8.28 -5.79
C PRO A 68 -2.81 7.15 -6.67
N ILE A 69 -1.57 6.70 -6.45
CA ILE A 69 -0.98 5.56 -7.19
C ILE A 69 -1.69 4.26 -6.78
N ALA A 70 -1.90 4.05 -5.48
CA ALA A 70 -2.60 2.87 -4.97
C ALA A 70 -4.03 2.78 -5.52
N LEU A 71 -4.78 3.89 -5.53
CA LEU A 71 -6.11 3.97 -6.12
C LEU A 71 -6.12 3.63 -7.61
N ARG A 72 -5.13 4.14 -8.36
CA ARG A 72 -5.01 3.84 -9.79
C ARG A 72 -4.74 2.36 -10.05
N LEU A 73 -3.79 1.77 -9.31
CA LEU A 73 -3.47 0.34 -9.42
C LEU A 73 -4.67 -0.53 -9.02
N PHE A 74 -5.40 -0.13 -7.98
CA PHE A 74 -6.59 -0.82 -7.50
C PHE A 74 -7.71 -0.83 -8.56
N GLY A 75 -7.93 0.30 -9.25
CA GLY A 75 -8.87 0.38 -10.37
C GLY A 75 -8.48 -0.53 -11.54
N VAL A 76 -7.22 -0.46 -11.97
CA VAL A 76 -6.71 -1.27 -13.11
C VAL A 76 -6.82 -2.77 -12.83
N ILE A 77 -6.38 -3.22 -11.65
CA ILE A 77 -6.45 -4.65 -11.29
C ILE A 77 -7.90 -5.07 -11.09
N GLY A 78 -8.72 -4.18 -10.52
CA GLY A 78 -10.10 -4.46 -10.19
C GLY A 78 -11.04 -4.59 -11.40
N GLU A 79 -10.67 -4.06 -12.56
CA GLU A 79 -11.36 -4.25 -13.85
C GLU A 79 -10.97 -5.56 -14.55
N VAL A 80 -9.80 -6.12 -14.23
CA VAL A 80 -9.25 -7.34 -14.86
C VAL A 80 -9.66 -8.62 -14.09
N ALA A 81 -10.08 -8.50 -12.83
CA ALA A 81 -10.48 -9.59 -11.93
C ALA A 81 -12.00 -9.74 -11.81
#